data_AF-A0AAV7ZAI9-F1
#
_entry.id   AF-A0AAV7ZAI9-F1
#
_cell.length_a   1.000
_cell.length_b   1.000
_cell.length_c   1.000
_cell.angle_alpha   90.00
_cell.angle_beta   90.00
_cell.angle_gamma   90.00
#
_symmetry.space_group_name_H-M   'P 1'
#
loop_
_entity.id
_entity.type
_entity.pdbx_description
1 polymer ?
#
loop_
_entity_poly.entity_id
_entity_poly.type
_entity_poly.pdbx_seq_one_letter_code
_entity_poly.pdbx_strand_id
1 'polypeptide(L)'
;MSIRKKRRNRRNKVAPRKPKKESFKGILADVWNKKKSLRTNYRNIGLASDLQKDLRKKALTLRVDCEISELDYVKNKKFDNASKKDKKTKSNTSIDLVMIRENVNRKQAIELMKKKDLDTEKEKQEKKRKRLNEKDRNTTESKNLKTDNEKEKQETNGNQNKIKNTQKPKKKKKRKRKTEYDKIKEQDEEMKRKRKQSYKEKLEYLEKLGQSQARPRLKRLCGSEMKLMKQLIDKHGDDYKSMERDIKINVYQHTEKKLRNKAEVYLKQVEDFERYRLKREKRKLERKEKLKEKPNGKTKGKTKKQWHKKKRPRKQYTKGKVSALMKK
;
A
#
# COMPACT_ATOMS: atom_id res chain seq x y z
N MET A 1 -44.02 46.74 -1.82
CA MET A 1 -42.80 46.07 -1.33
C MET A 1 -42.07 45.37 -2.49
N SER A 2 -40.90 45.85 -2.89
CA SER A 2 -40.14 45.34 -4.05
C SER A 2 -39.25 44.16 -3.66
N ILE A 3 -39.51 42.99 -4.24
CA ILE A 3 -38.75 41.75 -4.00
C ILE A 3 -37.42 41.81 -4.76
N ARG A 4 -36.34 42.16 -4.05
CA ARG A 4 -34.95 42.16 -4.55
C ARG A 4 -34.53 40.73 -4.93
N LYS A 5 -34.60 40.38 -6.22
CA LYS A 5 -34.08 39.10 -6.75
C LYS A 5 -32.57 39.02 -6.51
N LYS A 6 -32.14 38.16 -5.56
CA LYS A 6 -30.72 37.82 -5.31
C LYS A 6 -30.06 37.37 -6.62
N ARG A 7 -29.18 38.21 -7.17
CA ARG A 7 -28.33 37.88 -8.33
C ARG A 7 -27.49 36.65 -7.96
N ARG A 8 -27.82 35.49 -8.55
CA ARG A 8 -26.99 34.28 -8.41
C ARG A 8 -25.63 34.59 -9.01
N ASN A 9 -24.62 34.59 -8.16
CA ASN A 9 -23.23 34.84 -8.50
C ASN A 9 -22.82 33.90 -9.66
N ARG A 10 -22.70 34.44 -10.88
CA ARG A 10 -22.16 33.74 -12.05
C ARG A 10 -20.68 33.51 -11.78
N ARG A 11 -20.34 32.49 -10.98
CA ARG A 11 -18.96 32.03 -10.86
C ARG A 11 -18.51 31.64 -12.27
N ASN A 12 -17.54 32.36 -12.81
CA ASN A 12 -16.93 32.06 -14.09
C ASN A 12 -16.62 30.56 -14.16
N LYS A 13 -17.14 29.88 -15.18
CA LYS A 13 -16.83 28.47 -15.44
C LYS A 13 -15.32 28.39 -15.65
N VAL A 14 -14.60 27.99 -14.60
CA VAL A 14 -13.16 27.73 -14.68
C VAL A 14 -12.99 26.60 -15.67
N ALA A 15 -12.31 26.88 -16.78
CA ALA A 15 -12.02 25.86 -17.80
C ALA A 15 -11.30 24.67 -17.15
N PRO A 16 -11.65 23.42 -17.51
CA PRO A 16 -11.01 22.25 -16.91
C PRO A 16 -9.52 22.27 -17.24
N ARG A 17 -8.68 22.37 -16.20
CA ARG A 17 -7.22 22.25 -16.34
C ARG A 17 -6.90 20.88 -16.93
N LYS A 18 -6.06 20.85 -17.96
CA LYS A 18 -5.54 19.59 -18.53
C LYS A 18 -4.87 18.79 -17.39
N PRO A 19 -5.17 17.49 -17.24
CA PRO A 19 -4.56 16.69 -16.18
C PRO A 19 -3.05 16.62 -16.40
N LYS A 20 -2.27 16.89 -15.34
CA LYS A 20 -0.82 16.69 -15.37
C LYS A 20 -0.56 15.20 -15.62
N LYS A 21 0.33 14.87 -16.56
CA LYS A 21 0.77 13.49 -16.78
C LYS A 21 1.55 13.03 -15.55
N GLU A 22 0.93 12.20 -14.73
CA GLU A 22 1.62 11.54 -13.62
C GLU A 22 2.69 10.60 -14.19
N SER A 23 3.96 10.83 -13.83
CA SER A 23 5.08 10.00 -14.26
C SER A 23 5.52 9.10 -13.10
N PHE A 24 4.66 8.17 -12.70
CA PHE A 24 5.09 7.11 -11.80
C PHE A 24 6.13 6.23 -12.52
N LYS A 25 7.26 5.98 -11.86
CA LYS A 25 8.29 5.02 -12.31
C LYS A 25 8.31 3.82 -11.36
N GLY A 26 8.69 2.64 -11.85
CA GLY A 26 8.83 1.43 -11.05
C GLY A 26 7.51 0.72 -10.75
N ILE A 27 7.46 -0.02 -9.63
CA ILE A 27 6.38 -0.98 -9.27
C ILE A 27 4.98 -0.33 -9.27
N LEU A 28 4.90 0.94 -8.87
CA LEU A 28 3.63 1.67 -8.84
C LEU A 28 3.06 1.91 -10.24
N ALA A 29 3.90 2.04 -11.26
CA ALA A 29 3.45 2.28 -12.64
C ALA A 29 2.64 1.11 -13.19
N ASP A 30 3.05 -0.13 -12.88
CA ASP A 30 2.38 -1.35 -13.35
C ASP A 30 0.99 -1.54 -12.72
N VAL A 31 0.80 -0.96 -11.54
CA VAL A 31 -0.40 -1.10 -10.72
C VAL A 31 -1.37 0.06 -10.96
N TRP A 32 -0.90 1.14 -11.58
CA TRP A 32 -1.64 2.37 -11.75
C TRP A 32 -2.68 2.27 -12.88
N ASN A 33 -3.96 2.40 -12.54
CA ASN A 33 -5.02 2.45 -13.53
C ASN A 33 -5.38 3.91 -13.88
N LYS A 34 -4.99 4.34 -15.08
CA LYS A 34 -5.24 5.71 -15.59
C LYS A 34 -6.73 6.07 -15.72
N LYS A 35 -7.63 5.09 -15.77
CA LYS A 35 -9.08 5.30 -15.89
C LYS A 35 -9.76 5.53 -14.53
N LYS A 36 -9.10 5.17 -13.43
CA LYS A 36 -9.66 5.29 -12.08
C LYS A 36 -9.20 6.60 -11.42
N SER A 37 -10.01 7.11 -10.50
CA SER A 37 -9.61 8.26 -9.69
C SER A 37 -8.38 7.93 -8.84
N LEU A 38 -7.56 8.93 -8.54
CA LEU A 38 -6.38 8.80 -7.68
C LEU A 38 -6.74 8.10 -6.35
N ARG A 39 -7.78 8.58 -5.65
CA ARG A 39 -8.26 7.98 -4.39
C ARG A 39 -8.63 6.50 -4.55
N THR A 40 -9.26 6.13 -5.66
CA THR A 40 -9.62 4.73 -5.94
C THR A 40 -8.38 3.87 -6.17
N ASN A 41 -7.34 4.39 -6.85
CA ASN A 41 -6.09 3.69 -7.06
C ASN A 41 -5.36 3.45 -5.74
N TYR A 42 -5.15 4.48 -4.92
CA TYR A 42 -4.53 4.34 -3.60
C TYR A 42 -5.28 3.30 -2.74
N ARG A 43 -6.63 3.36 -2.72
CA ARG A 43 -7.45 2.38 -2.00
C ARG A 43 -7.32 0.95 -2.53
N ASN A 44 -7.21 0.76 -3.86
CA ASN A 44 -7.00 -0.57 -4.44
C ASN A 44 -5.62 -1.13 -4.12
N ILE A 45 -4.61 -0.26 -4.03
CA ILE A 45 -3.24 -0.64 -3.67
C ILE A 45 -3.15 -0.94 -2.16
N GLY A 46 -4.03 -0.36 -1.34
CA GLY A 46 -3.97 -0.45 0.13
C GLY A 46 -3.25 0.72 0.78
N LEU A 47 -2.99 1.80 0.04
CA LEU A 47 -2.37 3.01 0.52
C LEU A 47 -3.43 4.03 0.97
N ALA A 48 -3.10 4.83 1.99
CA ALA A 48 -3.93 5.95 2.40
C ALA A 48 -3.92 7.04 1.32
N SER A 49 -5.10 7.56 0.98
CA SER A 49 -5.23 8.68 0.03
C SER A 49 -5.22 10.04 0.74
N ASP A 50 -5.66 10.04 2.00
CA ASP A 50 -5.78 11.23 2.85
C ASP A 50 -5.44 10.76 4.27
N LEU A 51 -4.23 11.09 4.73
CA LEU A 51 -3.67 10.56 5.97
C LEU A 51 -4.62 10.82 7.15
N GLN A 52 -5.14 12.03 7.30
CA GLN A 52 -5.99 12.40 8.43
C GLN A 52 -7.35 11.72 8.38
N LYS A 53 -8.01 11.67 7.21
CA LYS A 53 -9.33 11.04 7.11
C LYS A 53 -9.25 9.54 7.26
N ASP A 54 -8.23 8.92 6.68
CA ASP A 54 -8.05 7.48 6.76
C ASP A 54 -7.62 7.06 8.17
N LEU A 55 -6.81 7.86 8.88
CA LEU A 55 -6.49 7.66 10.30
C LEU A 55 -7.72 7.81 11.20
N ARG A 56 -8.54 8.87 11.03
CA ARG A 56 -9.77 9.06 11.81
C ARG A 56 -10.73 7.88 11.64
N LYS A 57 -10.89 7.37 10.41
CA LYS A 57 -11.71 6.20 10.14
C LYS A 57 -11.16 4.93 10.77
N LYS A 58 -9.84 4.71 10.69
CA LYS A 58 -9.19 3.57 11.35
C LYS A 58 -9.32 3.64 12.87
N ALA A 59 -9.18 4.82 13.46
CA ALA A 59 -9.38 5.02 14.89
C ALA A 59 -10.83 4.72 15.30
N LEU A 60 -11.82 5.13 14.48
CA LEU A 60 -13.23 4.79 14.68
C LEU A 60 -13.48 3.28 14.59
N THR A 61 -12.91 2.59 13.60
CA THR A 61 -13.10 1.13 13.48
C THR A 61 -12.47 0.38 14.65
N LEU A 62 -11.25 0.75 15.05
CA LEU A 62 -10.57 0.13 16.20
C LEU A 62 -11.36 0.35 17.49
N ARG A 63 -11.95 1.53 17.68
CA ARG A 63 -12.81 1.82 18.84
C ARG A 63 -14.04 0.92 18.88
N VAL A 64 -14.69 0.72 17.74
CA VAL A 64 -15.86 -0.18 17.62
C VAL A 64 -15.46 -1.64 17.89
N ASP A 65 -14.31 -2.09 17.36
CA ASP A 65 -13.83 -3.46 17.56
C ASP A 65 -13.47 -3.72 19.04
N CYS A 66 -12.86 -2.74 19.73
CA CYS A 66 -12.62 -2.81 21.18
C CYS A 66 -13.93 -2.86 21.99
N GLU A 67 -14.90 -2.00 21.67
CA GLU A 67 -16.21 -1.99 22.35
C GLU A 67 -16.97 -3.32 22.16
N ILE A 68 -16.85 -3.97 21.00
CA ILE A 68 -17.43 -5.31 20.76
C ILE A 68 -16.74 -6.36 21.63
N SER A 69 -15.40 -6.33 21.73
CA SER A 69 -14.65 -7.29 22.54
C SER A 69 -14.95 -7.18 24.04
N GLU A 70 -15.14 -5.96 24.56
CA GLU A 70 -15.56 -5.73 25.94
C GLU A 70 -16.97 -6.25 26.22
N LEU A 71 -17.90 -6.07 25.27
CA LEU A 71 -19.27 -6.56 25.40
C LEU A 71 -19.34 -8.09 25.39
N ASP A 72 -18.49 -8.76 24.61
CA ASP A 72 -18.44 -10.23 24.57
C ASP A 72 -17.76 -10.82 25.80
N TYR A 73 -16.73 -10.15 26.35
CA TYR A 73 -16.13 -10.54 27.63
C TYR A 73 -17.12 -10.42 28.81
N VAL A 74 -17.93 -9.35 28.86
CA VAL A 74 -18.95 -9.14 29.91
C VAL A 74 -20.10 -10.14 29.80
N LYS A 75 -20.48 -10.56 28.60
CA LYS A 75 -21.50 -11.61 28.40
C LYS A 75 -21.03 -12.97 28.90
N ASN A 76 -19.76 -13.32 28.66
CA ASN A 76 -19.21 -14.61 29.09
C ASN A 76 -19.03 -14.68 30.62
N LYS A 77 -18.59 -13.60 31.27
CA LYS A 77 -18.44 -13.55 32.74
C LYS A 77 -19.77 -13.65 33.50
N LYS A 78 -20.90 -13.29 32.87
CA LYS A 78 -22.25 -13.49 33.44
C LYS A 78 -22.73 -14.93 33.38
N PHE A 79 -22.17 -15.76 32.51
CA PHE A 79 -22.48 -17.19 32.45
C PHE A 79 -21.78 -17.95 33.58
N ASP A 80 -20.54 -17.61 33.90
CA ASP A 80 -19.77 -18.31 34.95
C ASP A 80 -20.26 -18.00 36.38
N ASN A 81 -20.74 -16.77 36.62
CA ASN A 81 -21.24 -16.36 37.93
C ASN A 81 -22.68 -16.83 38.24
N ALA A 82 -23.38 -17.42 37.26
CA ALA A 82 -24.67 -18.07 37.50
C ALA A 82 -24.53 -19.46 38.15
N SER A 83 -23.31 -20.02 38.18
CA SER A 83 -23.02 -21.34 38.74
C SER A 83 -22.64 -21.34 40.23
N LYS A 84 -22.48 -20.18 40.87
CA LYS A 84 -22.04 -20.09 42.28
C LYS A 84 -22.88 -19.07 43.05
N LYS A 85 -24.14 -19.41 43.30
CA LYS A 85 -24.86 -18.87 44.46
C LYS A 85 -24.66 -19.84 45.61
N ASP A 86 -23.75 -19.50 46.52
CA ASP A 86 -24.01 -19.72 47.93
C ASP A 86 -23.13 -18.83 48.82
N LYS A 87 -23.85 -18.15 49.73
CA LYS A 87 -23.46 -17.66 51.06
C LYS A 87 -22.49 -16.46 51.17
N LYS A 88 -23.15 -15.34 51.52
CA LYS A 88 -22.94 -14.56 52.75
C LYS A 88 -21.77 -13.57 52.74
N THR A 89 -22.10 -12.28 52.56
CA THR A 89 -21.71 -11.20 53.48
C THR A 89 -22.61 -9.98 53.24
N LYS A 90 -23.21 -9.47 54.32
CA LYS A 90 -23.97 -8.21 54.37
C LYS A 90 -23.07 -7.18 55.04
N SER A 91 -22.42 -6.32 54.26
CA SER A 91 -21.98 -4.99 54.67
C SER A 91 -21.50 -4.25 53.42
N ASN A 92 -21.89 -2.97 53.29
CA ASN A 92 -21.60 -2.03 52.18
C ASN A 92 -22.67 -1.89 51.08
N THR A 93 -23.94 -2.19 51.37
CA THR A 93 -25.03 -2.15 50.37
C THR A 93 -25.54 -0.76 49.98
N SER A 94 -25.14 0.34 50.63
CA SER A 94 -25.73 1.65 50.32
C SER A 94 -25.09 2.35 49.10
N ILE A 95 -23.76 2.34 48.99
CA ILE A 95 -23.03 3.00 47.89
C ILE A 95 -23.16 2.19 46.59
N ASP A 96 -23.13 0.86 46.67
CA ASP A 96 -23.25 0.00 45.50
C ASP A 96 -24.65 0.06 44.86
N LEU A 97 -25.72 0.27 45.64
CA LEU A 97 -27.07 0.40 45.09
C LEU A 97 -27.24 1.70 44.29
N VAL A 98 -26.59 2.81 44.69
CA VAL A 98 -26.60 4.07 43.93
C VAL A 98 -25.87 3.91 42.59
N MET A 99 -24.69 3.28 42.62
CA MET A 99 -23.90 2.96 41.42
C MET A 99 -24.64 2.01 40.47
N ILE A 100 -25.38 1.03 41.01
CA ILE A 100 -26.21 0.12 40.20
C ILE A 100 -27.38 0.90 39.55
N ARG A 101 -28.04 1.79 40.29
CA ARG A 101 -29.19 2.57 39.78
C ARG A 101 -28.77 3.55 38.68
N GLU A 102 -27.64 4.24 38.84
CA GLU A 102 -27.08 5.12 37.80
C GLU A 102 -26.69 4.34 36.53
N ASN A 103 -26.14 3.14 36.70
CA ASN A 103 -25.76 2.28 35.55
C ASN A 103 -26.97 1.72 34.80
N VAL A 104 -28.07 1.43 35.49
CA VAL A 104 -29.34 1.03 34.83
C VAL A 104 -29.92 2.19 34.04
N ASN A 105 -29.93 3.41 34.61
CA ASN A 105 -30.40 4.60 33.92
C ASN A 105 -29.55 4.95 32.69
N ARG A 106 -28.21 4.82 32.78
CA ARG A 106 -27.32 5.01 31.63
C ARG A 106 -27.58 3.99 30.52
N LYS A 107 -27.83 2.72 30.85
CA LYS A 107 -28.15 1.68 29.85
C LYS A 107 -29.46 1.97 29.13
N GLN A 108 -30.49 2.38 29.86
CA GLN A 108 -31.78 2.76 29.27
C GLN A 108 -31.64 3.98 28.35
N ALA A 109 -30.85 4.99 28.75
CA ALA A 109 -30.57 6.16 27.91
C ALA A 109 -29.83 5.80 26.62
N ILE A 110 -28.83 4.92 26.68
CA ILE A 110 -28.11 4.43 25.50
C ILE A 110 -29.05 3.67 24.56
N GLU A 111 -29.95 2.84 25.09
CA GLU A 111 -30.91 2.09 24.29
C GLU A 111 -31.92 3.02 23.59
N LEU A 112 -32.37 4.07 24.27
CA LEU A 112 -33.22 5.11 23.68
C LEU A 112 -32.52 5.88 22.55
N MET A 113 -31.22 6.19 22.70
CA MET A 113 -30.45 6.82 21.62
C MET A 113 -30.29 5.89 20.40
N LYS A 114 -30.01 4.61 20.63
CA LYS A 114 -29.93 3.61 19.55
C LYS A 114 -31.26 3.47 18.79
N LYS A 115 -32.40 3.51 19.49
CA LYS A 115 -33.74 3.48 18.85
C LYS A 115 -33.96 4.71 17.95
N LYS A 116 -33.60 5.92 18.44
CA LYS A 116 -33.71 7.16 17.65
C LYS A 116 -32.86 7.11 16.37
N ASP A 117 -31.62 6.63 16.45
CA ASP A 117 -30.75 6.52 15.28
C ASP A 117 -31.33 5.53 14.24
N LEU A 118 -31.87 4.41 14.71
CA LEU A 118 -32.47 3.39 13.86
C LEU A 118 -33.72 3.89 13.13
N ASP A 119 -34.54 4.71 13.78
CA ASP A 119 -35.71 5.33 13.17
C ASP A 119 -35.32 6.38 12.12
N THR A 120 -34.25 7.15 12.35
CA THR A 120 -33.74 8.08 11.31
C THR A 120 -33.16 7.36 10.09
N GLU A 121 -32.55 6.19 10.27
CA GLU A 121 -32.08 5.36 9.15
C GLU A 121 -33.25 4.75 8.37
N LYS A 122 -34.27 4.24 9.06
CA LYS A 122 -35.49 3.73 8.43
C LYS A 122 -36.18 4.83 7.61
N GLU A 123 -36.29 6.04 8.15
CA GLU A 123 -36.88 7.18 7.44
C GLU A 123 -36.06 7.56 6.19
N LYS A 124 -34.72 7.57 6.28
CA LYS A 124 -33.83 7.80 5.14
C LYS A 124 -33.97 6.71 4.08
N GLN A 125 -34.08 5.44 4.48
CA GLN A 125 -34.28 4.32 3.57
C GLN A 125 -35.65 4.40 2.88
N GLU A 126 -36.71 4.75 3.61
CA GLU A 126 -38.05 4.94 3.05
C GLU A 126 -38.09 6.09 2.04
N LYS A 127 -37.50 7.25 2.38
CA LYS A 127 -37.35 8.37 1.43
C LYS A 127 -36.58 7.96 0.17
N LYS A 128 -35.57 7.10 0.30
CA LYS A 128 -34.81 6.56 -0.84
C LYS A 128 -35.66 5.61 -1.69
N ARG A 129 -36.50 4.75 -1.08
CA ARG A 129 -37.44 3.88 -1.79
C ARG A 129 -38.51 4.68 -2.53
N LYS A 130 -39.09 5.71 -1.90
CA LYS A 130 -40.06 6.63 -2.54
C LYS A 130 -39.48 7.29 -3.79
N ARG A 131 -38.24 7.82 -3.69
CA ARG A 131 -37.52 8.41 -4.84
C ARG A 131 -37.20 7.43 -5.96
N LEU A 132 -37.05 6.14 -5.66
CA LEU A 132 -36.79 5.12 -6.67
C LEU A 132 -38.09 4.81 -7.44
N ASN A 133 -39.18 4.56 -6.71
CA ASN A 133 -40.50 4.29 -7.30
C ASN A 133 -41.02 5.46 -8.14
N GLU A 134 -40.75 6.71 -7.72
CA GLU A 134 -41.12 7.91 -8.49
C GLU A 134 -40.35 8.01 -9.82
N LYS A 135 -39.07 7.62 -9.84
CA LYS A 135 -38.29 7.54 -11.08
C LYS A 135 -38.83 6.45 -12.00
N ASP A 136 -39.18 5.30 -11.44
CA ASP A 136 -39.72 4.18 -12.22
C ASP A 136 -41.08 4.57 -12.84
N ARG A 137 -41.96 5.25 -12.09
CA ARG A 137 -43.24 5.79 -12.60
C ARG A 137 -43.06 6.77 -13.76
N ASN A 138 -42.15 7.74 -13.62
CA ASN A 138 -41.87 8.71 -14.69
C ASN A 138 -41.29 8.04 -15.94
N THR A 139 -40.52 6.95 -15.78
CA THR A 139 -40.01 6.19 -16.93
C THR A 139 -41.05 5.31 -17.62
N THR A 140 -42.04 4.80 -16.89
CA THR A 140 -43.16 4.06 -17.49
C THR A 140 -44.15 4.98 -18.20
N GLU A 141 -44.44 6.18 -17.66
CA GLU A 141 -45.27 7.18 -18.34
C GLU A 141 -44.61 7.70 -19.62
N SER A 142 -43.29 7.93 -19.59
CA SER A 142 -42.53 8.32 -20.79
C SER A 142 -42.42 7.22 -21.85
N LYS A 143 -42.64 5.94 -21.47
CA LYS A 143 -42.65 4.81 -22.41
C LYS A 143 -44.05 4.55 -22.96
N ASN A 144 -45.09 4.74 -22.17
CA ASN A 144 -46.48 4.58 -22.64
C ASN A 144 -46.86 5.66 -23.67
N LEU A 145 -46.39 6.91 -23.51
CA LEU A 145 -46.53 7.96 -24.53
C LEU A 145 -45.80 7.68 -25.86
N LYS A 146 -44.92 6.66 -25.92
CA LYS A 146 -44.25 6.22 -27.15
C LYS A 146 -44.85 4.95 -27.76
N THR A 147 -45.75 4.25 -27.05
CA THR A 147 -46.32 2.98 -27.52
C THR A 147 -47.77 3.09 -27.99
N ASP A 148 -48.40 4.25 -27.87
CA ASP A 148 -49.75 4.49 -28.41
C ASP A 148 -49.76 4.69 -29.95
N ASN A 149 -48.60 4.64 -30.61
CA ASN A 149 -48.49 4.65 -32.08
C ASN A 149 -48.17 3.27 -32.71
N GLU A 150 -48.06 2.18 -31.93
CA GLU A 150 -47.65 0.87 -32.46
C GLU A 150 -48.49 -0.34 -32.00
N LYS A 151 -49.69 -0.11 -31.43
CA LYS A 151 -50.61 -1.18 -31.06
C LYS A 151 -52.00 -1.01 -31.68
N GLU A 152 -52.02 -1.02 -33.00
CA GLU A 152 -53.19 -1.40 -33.78
C GLU A 152 -52.76 -2.49 -34.77
N LYS A 153 -52.53 -3.70 -34.25
CA LYS A 153 -52.62 -4.97 -34.98
C LYS A 153 -52.33 -6.13 -34.04
N GLN A 154 -53.18 -7.15 -34.16
CA GLN A 154 -53.11 -8.49 -33.57
C GLN A 154 -53.83 -8.66 -32.23
N GLU A 155 -55.15 -8.63 -32.32
CA GLU A 155 -56.03 -9.48 -31.52
C GLU A 155 -56.13 -10.90 -32.11
N THR A 156 -56.64 -11.80 -31.26
CA THR A 156 -57.15 -13.15 -31.52
C THR A 156 -56.11 -14.29 -31.56
N ASN A 157 -55.98 -14.99 -30.44
CA ASN A 157 -56.53 -16.35 -30.35
C ASN A 157 -56.59 -16.82 -28.90
N GLY A 158 -57.81 -17.06 -28.43
CA GLY A 158 -58.07 -17.68 -27.14
C GLY A 158 -57.74 -19.17 -27.17
N ASN A 159 -57.30 -19.70 -26.03
CA ASN A 159 -57.54 -21.10 -25.73
C ASN A 159 -57.63 -21.29 -24.22
N GLN A 160 -58.86 -21.49 -23.74
CA GLN A 160 -59.14 -21.93 -22.39
C GLN A 160 -58.97 -23.45 -22.35
N ASN A 161 -58.13 -23.96 -21.45
CA ASN A 161 -58.34 -25.30 -20.91
C ASN A 161 -57.79 -25.39 -19.47
N LYS A 162 -58.75 -25.40 -18.54
CA LYS A 162 -58.59 -25.91 -17.17
C LYS A 162 -58.35 -27.42 -17.25
N ILE A 163 -57.43 -27.96 -16.45
CA ILE A 163 -57.65 -29.16 -15.63
C ILE A 163 -56.64 -29.11 -14.47
N LYS A 164 -57.18 -29.10 -13.25
CA LYS A 164 -56.44 -29.29 -12.00
C LYS A 164 -56.14 -30.78 -11.89
N ASN A 165 -54.88 -31.18 -11.71
CA ASN A 165 -54.57 -32.49 -11.17
C ASN A 165 -53.37 -32.41 -10.20
N THR A 166 -53.70 -32.45 -8.92
CA THR A 166 -52.78 -32.47 -7.78
C THR A 166 -52.36 -33.90 -7.47
N GLN A 167 -51.16 -34.28 -7.89
CA GLN A 167 -50.42 -35.40 -7.30
C GLN A 167 -49.07 -34.89 -6.80
N LYS A 168 -48.84 -34.99 -5.49
CA LYS A 168 -47.58 -34.59 -4.84
C LYS A 168 -46.44 -35.48 -5.35
N PRO A 169 -45.46 -34.95 -6.12
CA PRO A 169 -44.34 -35.76 -6.59
C PRO A 169 -43.37 -36.03 -5.44
N LYS A 170 -43.02 -37.30 -5.25
CA LYS A 170 -41.95 -37.74 -4.34
C LYS A 170 -40.68 -36.94 -4.65
N LYS A 171 -40.10 -36.31 -3.62
CA LYS A 171 -38.94 -35.39 -3.68
C LYS A 171 -37.67 -36.10 -4.18
N LYS A 172 -37.56 -36.37 -5.48
CA LYS A 172 -36.27 -36.69 -6.11
C LYS A 172 -35.40 -35.43 -6.03
N LYS A 173 -34.28 -35.51 -5.29
CA LYS A 173 -33.29 -34.44 -5.16
C LYS A 173 -32.77 -34.04 -6.55
N LYS A 174 -33.42 -33.06 -7.20
CA LYS A 174 -32.95 -32.47 -8.45
C LYS A 174 -31.60 -31.81 -8.18
N ARG A 175 -30.51 -32.40 -8.69
CA ARG A 175 -29.19 -31.77 -8.73
C ARG A 175 -29.35 -30.49 -9.56
N LYS A 176 -29.37 -29.33 -8.91
CA LYS A 176 -29.44 -28.03 -9.58
C LYS A 176 -28.18 -27.89 -10.45
N ARG A 177 -28.32 -27.98 -11.77
CA ARG A 177 -27.26 -27.60 -12.70
C ARG A 177 -27.03 -26.10 -12.50
N LYS A 178 -25.82 -25.68 -12.12
CA LYS A 178 -25.45 -24.27 -12.06
C LYS A 178 -25.75 -23.62 -13.41
N THR A 179 -26.38 -22.45 -13.38
CA THR A 179 -26.67 -21.70 -14.61
C THR A 179 -25.37 -21.14 -15.18
N GLU A 180 -25.34 -20.87 -16.48
CA GLU A 180 -24.18 -20.25 -17.14
C GLU A 180 -23.80 -18.91 -16.49
N TYR A 181 -24.80 -18.16 -16.02
CA TYR A 181 -24.62 -16.94 -15.23
C TYR A 181 -23.81 -17.16 -13.94
N ASP A 182 -24.07 -18.25 -13.22
CA ASP A 182 -23.33 -18.58 -11.99
C ASP A 182 -21.85 -18.85 -12.29
N LYS A 183 -21.55 -19.47 -13.45
CA LYS A 183 -20.18 -19.71 -13.90
C LYS A 183 -19.44 -18.41 -14.22
N ILE A 184 -20.09 -17.49 -14.95
CA ILE A 184 -19.53 -16.17 -15.28
C ILE A 184 -19.25 -15.37 -13.99
N LYS A 185 -20.18 -15.38 -13.05
CA LYS A 185 -20.03 -14.70 -11.76
C LYS A 185 -18.88 -15.28 -10.93
N GLU A 186 -18.70 -16.60 -10.93
CA GLU A 186 -17.58 -17.27 -10.26
C GLU A 186 -16.23 -16.87 -10.88
N GLN A 187 -16.13 -16.85 -12.21
CA GLN A 187 -14.93 -16.42 -12.93
C GLN A 187 -14.56 -14.95 -12.64
N ASP A 188 -15.55 -14.06 -12.60
CA ASP A 188 -15.34 -12.65 -12.26
C ASP A 188 -14.83 -12.46 -10.83
N GLU A 189 -15.39 -13.20 -9.86
CA GLU A 189 -14.92 -13.16 -8.48
C GLU A 189 -13.52 -13.75 -8.32
N GLU A 190 -13.19 -14.81 -9.06
CA GLU A 190 -11.83 -15.37 -9.08
C GLU A 190 -10.81 -14.36 -9.62
N MET A 191 -11.13 -13.68 -10.72
CA MET A 191 -10.28 -12.63 -11.29
C MET A 191 -10.10 -11.45 -10.31
N LYS A 192 -11.13 -11.09 -9.54
CA LYS A 192 -11.03 -10.09 -8.47
C LYS A 192 -10.10 -10.55 -7.33
N ARG A 193 -10.15 -11.84 -6.95
CA ARG A 193 -9.25 -12.42 -5.94
C ARG A 193 -7.80 -12.40 -6.39
N LYS A 194 -7.51 -12.87 -7.61
CA LYS A 194 -6.15 -12.84 -8.21
C LYS A 194 -5.60 -11.42 -8.26
N ARG A 195 -6.42 -10.45 -8.65
CA ARG A 195 -6.05 -9.02 -8.63
C ARG A 195 -5.70 -8.56 -7.22
N LYS A 196 -6.56 -8.82 -6.21
CA LYS A 196 -6.30 -8.45 -4.80
C LYS A 196 -5.01 -9.06 -4.27
N GLN A 197 -4.74 -10.33 -4.58
CA GLN A 197 -3.51 -11.01 -4.19
C GLN A 197 -2.27 -10.36 -4.81
N SER A 198 -2.32 -10.02 -6.10
CA SER A 198 -1.24 -9.29 -6.78
C SER A 198 -0.95 -7.92 -6.14
N TYR A 199 -1.98 -7.18 -5.69
CA TYR A 199 -1.75 -5.92 -4.98
C TYR A 199 -1.04 -6.15 -3.63
N LYS A 200 -1.43 -7.19 -2.89
CA LYS A 200 -0.85 -7.53 -1.59
C LYS A 200 0.64 -7.87 -1.72
N GLU A 201 1.00 -8.70 -2.69
CA GLU A 201 2.39 -9.09 -2.97
C GLU A 201 3.26 -7.87 -3.33
N LYS A 202 2.73 -6.95 -4.15
CA LYS A 202 3.44 -5.71 -4.51
C LYS A 202 3.60 -4.77 -3.32
N LEU A 203 2.61 -4.71 -2.42
CA LEU A 203 2.70 -3.89 -1.22
C LEU A 203 3.73 -4.46 -0.24
N GLU A 204 3.75 -5.78 -0.04
CA GLU A 204 4.77 -6.47 0.74
C GLU A 204 6.18 -6.23 0.16
N TYR A 205 6.31 -6.27 -1.17
CA TYR A 205 7.57 -5.95 -1.83
C TYR A 205 8.00 -4.48 -1.63
N LEU A 206 7.06 -3.53 -1.71
CA LEU A 206 7.32 -2.12 -1.43
C LEU A 206 7.72 -1.89 0.03
N GLU A 207 7.13 -2.63 0.97
CA GLU A 207 7.50 -2.59 2.38
C GLU A 207 8.92 -3.11 2.60
N LYS A 208 9.27 -4.26 1.98
CA LYS A 208 10.64 -4.79 1.98
C LYS A 208 11.65 -3.80 1.39
N LEU A 209 11.29 -3.11 0.30
CA LEU A 209 12.12 -2.05 -0.28
C LEU A 209 12.22 -0.82 0.63
N GLY A 210 11.14 -0.44 1.32
CA GLY A 210 11.15 0.66 2.28
C GLY A 210 11.99 0.37 3.52
N GLN A 211 11.98 -0.88 3.98
CA GLN A 211 12.84 -1.37 5.07
C GLN A 211 14.31 -1.47 4.66
N SER A 212 14.58 -1.68 3.37
CA SER A 212 15.94 -1.63 2.85
C SER A 212 16.46 -0.20 2.92
N GLN A 213 17.09 0.14 4.04
CA GLN A 213 17.78 1.42 4.18
C GLN A 213 18.85 1.51 3.09
N ALA A 214 18.91 2.66 2.41
CA ALA A 214 20.00 2.94 1.50
C ALA A 214 21.31 2.70 2.27
N ARG A 215 22.16 1.81 1.74
CA ARG A 215 23.42 1.49 2.42
C ARG A 215 24.16 2.80 2.66
N PRO A 216 24.44 3.18 3.92
CA PRO A 216 25.10 4.44 4.20
C PRO A 216 26.42 4.45 3.43
N ARG A 217 26.71 5.56 2.75
CA ARG A 217 28.01 5.69 2.08
C ARG A 217 29.07 5.62 3.17
N LEU A 218 29.96 4.63 3.07
CA LEU A 218 31.10 4.54 3.97
C LEU A 218 31.89 5.84 3.87
N LYS A 219 32.17 6.45 5.01
CA LYS A 219 33.08 7.58 5.08
C LYS A 219 34.44 7.07 4.61
N ARG A 220 35.02 7.77 3.65
CA ARG A 220 36.35 7.47 3.08
C ARG A 220 37.20 8.70 3.24
N LEU A 221 38.41 8.54 3.75
CA LEU A 221 39.39 9.61 3.75
C LEU A 221 39.84 9.88 2.32
N CYS A 222 40.17 11.14 2.04
CA CYS A 222 40.81 11.48 0.78
C CYS A 222 42.29 11.03 0.78
N GLY A 223 42.90 10.98 -0.40
CA GLY A 223 44.27 10.44 -0.53
C GLY A 223 45.32 11.20 0.27
N SER A 224 45.19 12.52 0.41
CA SER A 224 46.09 13.32 1.26
C SER A 224 45.87 13.06 2.74
N GLU A 225 44.62 12.92 3.19
CA GLU A 225 44.31 12.54 4.57
C GLU A 225 44.83 11.14 4.92
N MET A 226 44.75 10.18 3.99
CA MET A 226 45.32 8.85 4.21
C MET A 226 46.85 8.91 4.42
N LYS A 227 47.56 9.73 3.63
CA LYS A 227 49.01 9.93 3.79
C LYS A 227 49.33 10.56 5.15
N LEU A 228 48.54 11.56 5.56
CA LEU A 228 48.68 12.21 6.86
C LEU A 228 48.48 11.22 8.01
N MET A 229 47.39 10.43 7.98
CA MET A 229 47.12 9.43 9.02
C MET A 229 48.20 8.36 9.06
N LYS A 230 48.68 7.91 7.90
CA LYS A 230 49.81 7.00 7.82
C LYS A 230 51.04 7.57 8.54
N GLN A 231 51.44 8.80 8.25
CA GLN A 231 52.60 9.44 8.90
C GLN A 231 52.44 9.59 10.42
N LEU A 232 51.24 9.94 10.90
CA LEU A 232 50.98 10.06 12.33
C LEU A 232 51.03 8.70 13.04
N ILE A 233 50.42 7.67 12.47
CA ILE A 233 50.42 6.32 13.03
C ILE A 233 51.83 5.72 12.98
N ASP A 234 52.56 5.89 11.87
CA ASP A 234 53.94 5.41 11.75
C ASP A 234 54.87 6.06 12.80
N LYS A 235 54.61 7.31 13.21
CA LYS A 235 55.45 8.05 14.18
C LYS A 235 55.03 7.88 15.64
N HIS A 236 53.73 7.91 15.94
CA HIS A 236 53.20 7.96 17.30
C HIS A 236 52.40 6.71 17.69
N GLY A 237 52.19 5.76 16.79
CA GLY A 237 51.39 4.57 17.06
C GLY A 237 49.92 4.90 17.35
N ASP A 238 49.45 4.57 18.56
CA ASP A 238 48.08 4.81 19.04
C ASP A 238 47.96 6.00 20.01
N ASP A 239 49.05 6.75 20.25
CA ASP A 239 49.07 7.87 21.20
C ASP A 239 48.50 9.16 20.59
N TYR A 240 47.18 9.28 20.55
CA TYR A 240 46.48 10.40 19.93
C TYR A 240 46.80 11.78 20.53
N LYS A 241 47.15 11.84 21.83
CA LYS A 241 47.59 13.09 22.48
C LYS A 241 48.95 13.56 21.96
N SER A 242 49.86 12.62 21.68
CA SER A 242 51.16 12.91 21.07
C SER A 242 50.99 13.37 19.63
N MET A 243 50.07 12.74 18.88
CA MET A 243 49.70 13.18 17.52
C MET A 243 49.10 14.58 17.48
N GLU A 244 48.25 14.93 18.45
CA GLU A 244 47.64 16.27 18.53
C GLU A 244 48.70 17.35 18.71
N ARG A 245 49.70 17.10 19.57
CA ARG A 245 50.82 18.01 19.86
C ARG A 245 51.86 18.11 18.74
N ASP A 246 51.87 17.18 17.78
CA ASP A 246 52.85 17.19 16.69
C ASP A 246 52.48 18.20 15.60
N ILE A 247 52.87 19.46 15.84
CA ILE A 247 52.59 20.61 14.94
C ILE A 247 53.15 20.38 13.52
N LYS A 248 54.23 19.61 13.38
CA LYS A 248 54.88 19.40 12.08
C LYS A 248 54.03 18.53 11.16
N ILE A 249 53.46 17.45 11.70
CA ILE A 249 52.64 16.51 10.91
C ILE A 249 51.17 16.94 10.94
N ASN A 250 50.63 17.26 12.13
CA ASN A 250 49.25 17.70 12.32
C ASN A 250 49.05 19.18 11.97
N VAL A 251 49.32 19.55 10.71
CA VAL A 251 49.27 20.93 10.20
C VAL A 251 47.92 21.62 10.48
N TYR A 252 46.83 20.85 10.46
CA TYR A 252 45.48 21.37 10.69
C TYR A 252 45.02 21.35 12.15
N GLN A 253 45.95 21.08 13.08
CA GLN A 253 45.70 21.07 14.53
C GLN A 253 44.42 20.30 14.89
N HIS A 254 44.26 19.11 14.31
CA HIS A 254 43.12 18.27 14.62
C HIS A 254 43.17 17.85 16.09
N THR A 255 42.02 17.97 16.76
CA THR A 255 41.89 17.53 18.15
C THR A 255 42.05 16.02 18.27
N GLU A 256 42.45 15.54 19.45
CA GLU A 256 42.64 14.11 19.77
C GLU A 256 41.45 13.26 19.27
N LYS A 257 40.22 13.68 19.60
CA LYS A 257 38.98 12.99 19.20
C LYS A 257 38.80 12.91 17.68
N LYS A 258 39.18 13.96 16.94
CA LYS A 258 39.09 13.96 15.47
C LYS A 258 40.14 13.02 14.87
N LEU A 259 41.35 13.03 15.41
CA LEU A 259 42.43 12.13 14.98
C LEU A 259 42.05 10.67 15.20
N ARG A 260 41.51 10.32 16.38
CA ARG A 260 40.99 8.98 16.67
C ARG A 260 39.96 8.51 15.64
N ASN A 261 38.95 9.34 15.35
CA ASN A 261 37.93 8.99 14.36
C ASN A 261 38.50 8.83 12.95
N LYS A 262 39.49 9.65 12.56
CA LYS A 262 40.14 9.53 11.25
C LYS A 262 41.03 8.28 11.20
N ALA A 263 41.78 7.98 12.25
CA ALA A 263 42.60 6.78 12.36
C ALA A 263 41.75 5.51 12.25
N GLU A 264 40.59 5.45 12.92
CA GLU A 264 39.66 4.32 12.80
C GLU A 264 39.17 4.14 11.35
N VAL A 265 38.78 5.24 10.68
CA VAL A 265 38.37 5.18 9.26
C VAL A 265 39.54 4.74 8.38
N TYR A 266 40.75 5.22 8.65
CA TYR A 266 41.96 4.85 7.91
C TYR A 266 42.26 3.35 8.03
N LEU A 267 42.31 2.81 9.26
CA LEU A 267 42.58 1.39 9.52
C LEU A 267 41.54 0.51 8.82
N LYS A 268 40.26 0.86 8.92
CA LYS A 268 39.18 0.15 8.21
C LYS A 268 39.35 0.20 6.70
N GLN A 269 39.78 1.33 6.13
CA GLN A 269 40.06 1.43 4.70
C GLN A 269 41.26 0.57 4.27
N VAL A 270 42.28 0.45 5.11
CA VAL A 270 43.45 -0.41 4.87
C VAL A 270 43.02 -1.89 4.91
N GLU A 271 42.29 -2.31 5.94
CA GLU A 271 41.73 -3.67 6.04
C GLU A 271 40.85 -4.05 4.84
N ASP A 272 39.96 -3.13 4.41
CA ASP A 272 39.11 -3.32 3.24
C ASP A 272 39.95 -3.52 1.96
N PHE A 273 41.05 -2.78 1.83
CA PHE A 273 41.97 -2.89 0.70
C PHE A 273 42.72 -4.22 0.69
N GLU A 274 43.21 -4.68 1.84
CA GLU A 274 43.87 -5.97 1.99
C GLU A 274 42.91 -7.13 1.70
N ARG A 275 41.69 -7.06 2.25
CA ARG A 275 40.61 -8.02 1.96
C ARG A 275 40.33 -8.09 0.46
N TYR A 276 40.28 -6.94 -0.22
CA TYR A 276 40.11 -6.88 -1.67
C TYR A 276 41.29 -7.50 -2.43
N ARG A 277 42.52 -7.21 -2.01
CA ARG A 277 43.76 -7.78 -2.59
C ARG A 277 43.76 -9.30 -2.47
N LEU A 278 43.51 -9.85 -1.29
CA LEU A 278 43.44 -11.30 -1.06
C LEU A 278 42.35 -11.97 -1.91
N LYS A 279 41.15 -11.37 -1.97
CA LYS A 279 40.06 -11.86 -2.83
C LYS A 279 40.44 -11.89 -4.31
N ARG A 280 41.23 -10.92 -4.77
CA ARG A 280 41.73 -10.87 -6.15
C ARG A 280 42.76 -11.96 -6.42
N GLU A 281 43.69 -12.19 -5.50
CA GLU A 281 44.69 -13.25 -5.63
C GLU A 281 44.05 -14.64 -5.60
N LYS A 282 43.09 -14.87 -4.70
CA LYS A 282 42.31 -16.12 -4.67
C LYS A 282 41.65 -16.43 -6.01
N ARG A 283 41.02 -15.43 -6.64
CA ARG A 283 40.43 -15.58 -7.98
C ARG A 283 41.46 -15.88 -9.07
N LYS A 284 42.69 -15.38 -8.95
CA LYS A 284 43.76 -15.71 -9.90
C LYS A 284 44.21 -17.17 -9.74
N LEU A 285 44.33 -17.65 -8.50
CA LEU A 285 44.66 -19.06 -8.21
C LEU A 285 43.56 -20.00 -8.73
N GLU A 286 42.29 -19.74 -8.40
CA GLU A 286 41.14 -20.52 -8.90
C GLU A 286 41.12 -20.58 -10.44
N ARG A 287 41.50 -19.49 -11.12
CA ARG A 287 41.61 -19.48 -12.60
C ARG A 287 42.77 -20.32 -13.11
N LYS A 288 43.91 -20.31 -12.42
CA LYS A 288 45.08 -21.14 -12.77
C LYS A 288 44.78 -22.62 -12.56
N GLU A 289 44.11 -22.99 -11.46
CA GLU A 289 43.67 -24.37 -11.19
C GLU A 289 42.71 -24.87 -12.28
N LYS A 290 41.68 -24.08 -12.62
CA LYS A 290 40.77 -24.38 -13.73
C LYS A 290 41.43 -24.51 -15.11
N LEU A 291 42.63 -23.93 -15.29
CA LEU A 291 43.40 -24.10 -16.52
C LEU A 291 44.23 -25.38 -16.51
N LYS A 292 44.70 -25.83 -15.33
CA LYS A 292 45.41 -27.11 -15.16
C LYS A 292 44.48 -28.31 -15.31
N GLU A 293 43.25 -28.20 -14.81
CA GLU A 293 42.24 -29.28 -14.87
C GLU A 293 41.67 -29.51 -16.27
N LYS A 294 41.94 -28.62 -17.24
CA LYS A 294 41.53 -28.88 -18.62
C LYS A 294 42.37 -30.05 -19.14
N PRO A 295 41.80 -31.25 -19.34
CA PRO A 295 42.57 -32.38 -19.82
C PRO A 295 43.23 -31.99 -21.14
N ASN A 296 44.45 -32.48 -21.37
CA ASN A 296 45.25 -32.31 -22.59
C ASN A 296 44.59 -32.83 -23.89
N GLY A 297 43.26 -32.98 -23.90
CA GLY A 297 42.43 -33.30 -25.05
C GLY A 297 42.46 -32.19 -26.09
N LYS A 298 43.51 -32.20 -26.92
CA LYS A 298 43.53 -31.80 -28.33
C LYS A 298 42.55 -30.68 -28.70
N THR A 299 42.87 -29.42 -28.39
CA THR A 299 42.34 -28.28 -29.17
C THR A 299 43.17 -28.08 -30.44
N LYS A 300 43.29 -29.14 -31.27
CA LYS A 300 43.64 -28.97 -32.67
C LYS A 300 42.44 -28.27 -33.35
N GLY A 301 42.63 -27.03 -33.81
CA GLY A 301 41.89 -26.54 -34.96
C GLY A 301 40.63 -25.69 -34.75
N LYS A 302 40.41 -25.02 -33.60
CA LYS A 302 39.44 -23.90 -33.59
C LYS A 302 40.13 -22.59 -33.95
N THR A 303 40.27 -22.45 -35.26
CA THR A 303 40.52 -21.25 -36.08
C THR A 303 40.50 -19.92 -35.34
N LYS A 304 41.46 -19.05 -35.67
CA LYS A 304 41.45 -17.58 -35.59
C LYS A 304 40.21 -16.95 -36.29
N LYS A 305 38.99 -17.41 -36.00
CA LYS A 305 37.75 -16.84 -36.49
C LYS A 305 37.50 -15.55 -35.73
N GLN A 306 37.91 -14.46 -36.38
CA GLN A 306 37.21 -13.18 -36.37
C GLN A 306 36.76 -12.68 -35.00
N TRP A 307 37.72 -12.37 -34.13
CA TRP A 307 37.57 -11.15 -33.33
C TRP A 307 37.79 -9.95 -34.28
N HIS A 308 36.92 -9.81 -35.29
CA HIS A 308 36.73 -8.51 -35.90
C HIS A 308 36.30 -7.60 -34.78
N LYS A 309 37.25 -6.74 -34.39
CA LYS A 309 37.05 -5.56 -33.60
C LYS A 309 35.83 -4.85 -34.18
N LYS A 310 34.62 -5.12 -33.64
CA LYS A 310 33.56 -4.12 -33.56
C LYS A 310 34.16 -3.03 -32.68
N LYS A 311 35.04 -2.21 -33.26
CA LYS A 311 35.45 -0.92 -32.73
C LYS A 311 34.11 -0.23 -32.49
N ARG A 312 33.63 -0.24 -31.25
CA ARG A 312 32.50 0.61 -30.86
C ARG A 312 32.89 1.99 -31.39
N PRO A 313 32.11 2.61 -32.29
CA PRO A 313 32.47 3.88 -32.87
C PRO A 313 32.79 4.81 -31.71
N ARG A 314 34.04 5.29 -31.68
CA ARG A 314 34.51 6.24 -30.69
C ARG A 314 33.59 7.44 -30.91
N LYS A 315 32.61 7.64 -30.02
CA LYS A 315 31.70 8.79 -30.10
C LYS A 315 32.62 10.01 -30.19
N GLN A 316 32.71 10.61 -31.37
CA GLN A 316 33.43 11.85 -31.55
C GLN A 316 32.63 12.88 -30.75
N TYR A 317 33.15 13.25 -29.59
CA TYR A 317 32.67 14.43 -28.91
C TYR A 317 33.06 15.60 -29.81
N THR A 318 32.09 16.07 -30.60
CA THR A 318 32.24 17.30 -31.36
C THR A 318 32.56 18.41 -30.37
N LYS A 319 33.79 18.91 -30.41
CA LYS A 319 34.29 20.05 -29.59
C LYS A 319 33.57 21.39 -29.88
N GLY A 320 32.52 21.41 -30.69
CA GLY A 320 31.94 22.64 -31.23
C GLY A 320 30.67 23.12 -30.54
N LYS A 321 30.67 23.39 -29.22
CA LYS A 321 29.54 24.13 -28.59
C LYS A 321 29.80 24.81 -27.24
N VAL A 322 31.06 25.06 -26.85
CA VAL A 322 31.36 25.80 -25.60
C VAL A 322 31.67 27.29 -25.85
N SER A 323 31.93 27.70 -27.10
CA SER A 323 32.26 29.12 -27.40
C SER A 323 31.06 30.08 -27.42
N ALA A 324 29.82 29.60 -27.32
CA ALA A 324 28.63 30.46 -27.43
C ALA A 324 28.12 31.05 -26.10
N LEU A 325 28.77 30.78 -24.96
CA LEU A 325 28.28 31.24 -23.64
C LEU A 325 29.18 32.23 -22.90
N MET A 326 30.28 32.71 -23.50
CA MET A 326 31.19 33.70 -22.88
C MET A 326 31.15 35.08 -23.53
N LYS A 327 30.06 35.43 -24.22
CA LYS A 327 29.81 36.81 -24.64
C LYS A 327 28.48 37.27 -24.03
N LYS A 328 28.53 37.74 -22.80
CA LYS A 328 27.57 38.68 -22.20
C LYS A 328 28.20 39.32 -20.99
#